data_AF-D9WA41-F1
#
_entry.id   AF-D9WA41-F1
#
_cell.length_a   1.000
_cell.length_b   1.000
_cell.length_c   1.000
_cell.angle_alpha   90.00
_cell.angle_beta   90.00
_cell.angle_gamma   90.00
#
_symmetry.space_group_name_H-M   'P 1'
#
loop_
_entity.id
_entity.type
_entity.pdbx_description
1 polymer ?
#
loop_
_entity_poly.entity_id
_entity_poly.type
_entity_poly.pdbx_seq_one_letter_code
_entity_poly.pdbx_strand_id
1 'polypeptide(L)'
;LRTAARAYVTNRDSDTVSVISTSANTVIATIDVGDYPQGVAVAPDGSRVYVTNSGNGDGVSVIDTGTHTVTATVATGNHPNAVAVTPDGTRVYIADAGDDSLSVISTSTNTVTATISVGDNPEGIAVAPDGTRAYVTLYNSASVAVVDISANTVTDTIGVGTLPYGVAVTADGTRAYVTNSDGYANTVSVIDTSDNTVIDTIDVGTFPYGVATAVVRAPKPTCANATPTITGTNGSDNITGTPGNDAIFASGGNDVVDGAGGNDLVCGGTGHDVLRGGTGDDRIEGGDGNDILLGGDGDDALFGEAGNDVLVGNAGDNTNDGGAGANICANPATGPGC
;
A
#
# COMPACT_ATOMS: atom_id res chain seq x y z
N LEU A 1 14.68 8.06 -9.48
CA LEU A 1 13.79 9.14 -9.02
C LEU A 1 12.52 8.46 -8.49
N ARG A 2 12.42 8.16 -7.18
CA ARG A 2 11.13 7.77 -6.62
C ARG A 2 10.14 8.92 -6.82
N THR A 3 8.97 8.60 -7.32
CA THR A 3 7.76 9.42 -7.25
C THR A 3 7.46 9.62 -5.77
N ALA A 4 7.36 10.87 -5.30
CA ALA A 4 7.06 11.15 -3.89
C ALA A 4 5.73 10.50 -3.49
N ALA A 5 5.73 9.72 -2.40
CA ALA A 5 4.52 9.09 -1.88
C ALA A 5 3.55 10.15 -1.35
N ARG A 6 2.27 9.99 -1.72
CA ARG A 6 1.21 10.98 -1.45
C ARG A 6 -0.07 10.29 -1.02
N ALA A 7 -0.84 10.97 -0.17
CA ALA A 7 -2.24 10.65 0.08
C ALA A 7 -3.14 11.72 -0.55
N TYR A 8 -4.31 11.32 -1.01
CA TYR A 8 -5.33 12.19 -1.60
C TYR A 8 -6.60 12.07 -0.75
N VAL A 9 -7.16 13.20 -0.34
CA VAL A 9 -8.34 13.26 0.54
C VAL A 9 -9.40 14.11 -0.12
N THR A 10 -10.59 13.54 -0.35
CA THR A 10 -11.77 14.25 -0.84
C THR A 10 -12.39 15.07 0.29
N ASN A 11 -12.62 16.36 0.04
CA ASN A 11 -13.22 17.29 0.98
C ASN A 11 -14.63 17.65 0.48
N ARG A 12 -15.63 16.90 0.94
CA ARG A 12 -17.00 16.93 0.42
C ARG A 12 -17.64 18.32 0.37
N ASP A 13 -17.56 19.09 1.46
CA ASP A 13 -18.30 20.36 1.55
C ASP A 13 -17.52 21.56 0.97
N SER A 14 -16.26 21.34 0.56
CA SER A 14 -15.41 22.36 -0.05
C SER A 14 -15.01 22.01 -1.48
N ASP A 15 -15.67 21.02 -2.10
CA ASP A 15 -15.52 20.64 -3.51
C ASP A 15 -14.05 20.52 -3.97
N THR A 16 -13.20 19.95 -3.10
CA THR A 16 -11.74 19.92 -3.29
C THR A 16 -11.12 18.58 -2.92
N VAL A 17 -9.90 18.36 -3.39
CA VAL A 17 -9.01 17.28 -2.97
C VAL A 17 -7.76 17.84 -2.33
N SER A 18 -7.44 17.41 -1.11
CA SER A 18 -6.17 17.71 -0.45
C SER A 18 -5.11 16.69 -0.85
N VAL A 19 -3.93 17.15 -1.26
CA VAL A 19 -2.76 16.31 -1.55
C VAL A 19 -1.80 16.40 -0.39
N ILE A 20 -1.50 15.27 0.26
CA ILE A 20 -0.68 15.19 1.46
C ILE A 20 0.63 14.48 1.12
N SER A 21 1.76 15.07 1.51
CA SER A 21 3.05 14.39 1.53
C SER A 21 3.09 13.42 2.71
N THR A 22 3.30 12.13 2.46
CA THR A 22 3.33 11.13 3.54
C THR A 22 4.64 11.13 4.32
N SER A 23 5.72 11.66 3.75
CA SER A 23 6.99 11.84 4.48
C SER A 23 6.97 13.08 5.37
N ALA A 24 6.34 14.17 4.91
CA ALA A 24 6.28 15.42 5.65
C ALA A 24 5.02 15.59 6.51
N ASN A 25 3.99 14.74 6.32
CA ASN A 25 2.68 14.84 6.97
C ASN A 25 2.03 16.23 6.83
N THR A 26 2.15 16.82 5.65
CA THR A 26 1.64 18.17 5.34
C THR A 26 0.87 18.19 4.03
N VAL A 27 -0.14 19.06 3.95
CA VAL A 27 -0.85 19.34 2.69
C VAL A 27 0.08 20.15 1.79
N ILE A 28 0.35 19.63 0.59
CA ILE A 28 1.25 20.23 -0.41
C ILE A 28 0.50 20.85 -1.60
N ALA A 29 -0.77 20.48 -1.79
CA ALA A 29 -1.66 21.08 -2.79
C ALA A 29 -3.13 20.87 -2.39
N THR A 30 -3.99 21.75 -2.90
CA THR A 30 -5.45 21.63 -2.84
C THR A 30 -5.98 21.82 -4.25
N ILE A 31 -6.80 20.88 -4.73
CA ILE A 31 -7.26 20.80 -6.12
C ILE A 31 -8.77 20.94 -6.12
N ASP A 32 -9.30 21.93 -6.85
CA ASP A 32 -10.75 22.06 -7.05
C ASP A 32 -11.26 20.92 -7.94
N VAL A 33 -12.36 20.30 -7.55
CA VAL A 33 -13.04 19.21 -8.27
C VAL A 33 -14.53 19.52 -8.44
N GLY A 34 -15.36 18.53 -8.76
CA GLY A 34 -16.80 18.73 -8.88
C GLY A 34 -17.50 18.77 -7.51
N ASP A 35 -18.79 19.09 -7.55
CA ASP A 35 -19.64 19.22 -6.36
C ASP A 35 -19.73 17.91 -5.55
N TYR A 36 -19.57 18.02 -4.23
CA TYR A 36 -19.66 16.91 -3.26
C TYR A 36 -18.76 15.71 -3.64
N PRO A 37 -17.42 15.84 -3.62
CA PRO A 37 -16.54 14.73 -3.89
C PRO A 37 -16.66 13.65 -2.79
N GLN A 38 -16.74 12.38 -3.20
CA GLN A 38 -16.96 11.24 -2.31
C GLN A 38 -15.76 10.28 -2.34
N GLY A 39 -15.72 9.39 -3.33
CA GLY A 39 -14.69 8.38 -3.51
C GLY A 39 -13.46 8.90 -4.24
N VAL A 40 -12.32 8.28 -3.94
CA VAL A 40 -11.04 8.58 -4.58
C VAL A 40 -10.28 7.30 -4.88
N ALA A 41 -9.70 7.18 -6.07
CA ALA A 41 -8.81 6.08 -6.43
C ALA A 41 -7.60 6.59 -7.23
N VAL A 42 -6.42 6.06 -6.92
CA VAL A 42 -5.17 6.33 -7.64
C VAL A 42 -4.97 5.23 -8.69
N ALA A 43 -4.57 5.61 -9.90
CA ALA A 43 -4.17 4.64 -10.92
C ALA A 43 -2.94 3.82 -10.45
N PRO A 44 -2.78 2.55 -10.88
CA PRO A 44 -1.66 1.70 -10.45
C PRO A 44 -0.27 2.29 -10.75
N ASP A 45 -0.15 3.08 -11.82
CA ASP A 45 1.09 3.77 -12.20
C ASP A 45 1.35 5.06 -11.39
N GLY A 46 0.40 5.47 -10.55
CA GLY A 46 0.44 6.69 -9.75
C GLY A 46 0.29 7.99 -10.56
N SER A 47 0.06 7.93 -11.88
CA SER A 47 0.03 9.12 -12.75
C SER A 47 -1.29 9.90 -12.67
N ARG A 48 -2.37 9.23 -12.28
CA ARG A 48 -3.71 9.82 -12.21
C ARG A 48 -4.46 9.48 -10.93
N VAL A 49 -5.37 10.38 -10.56
CA VAL A 49 -6.35 10.18 -9.50
C VAL A 49 -7.75 10.42 -10.06
N TYR A 50 -8.68 9.53 -9.72
CA TYR A 50 -10.09 9.61 -10.10
C TYR A 50 -10.92 9.93 -8.87
N VAL A 51 -11.79 10.93 -8.98
CA VAL A 51 -12.64 11.39 -7.87
C VAL A 51 -14.08 11.48 -8.33
N THR A 52 -14.97 10.75 -7.66
CA THR A 52 -16.43 10.83 -7.89
C THR A 52 -16.99 12.07 -7.23
N ASN A 53 -17.92 12.74 -7.93
CA ASN A 53 -18.55 13.99 -7.48
C ASN A 53 -20.06 13.79 -7.57
N SER A 54 -20.73 13.70 -6.42
CA SER A 54 -22.13 13.27 -6.31
C SER A 54 -23.14 14.43 -6.33
N GLY A 55 -22.69 15.63 -6.72
CA GLY A 55 -23.48 16.86 -6.75
C GLY A 55 -24.01 17.23 -8.13
N ASN A 56 -24.15 18.53 -8.42
CA ASN A 56 -24.71 18.94 -9.69
C ASN A 56 -23.75 18.62 -10.84
N GLY A 57 -24.25 17.92 -11.85
CA GLY A 57 -23.45 17.53 -13.02
C GLY A 57 -22.64 16.24 -12.82
N ASP A 58 -23.05 15.40 -11.85
CA ASP A 58 -22.63 14.02 -11.58
C ASP A 58 -21.56 13.45 -12.52
N GLY A 59 -20.39 13.15 -11.96
CA GLY A 59 -19.31 12.57 -12.74
C GLY A 59 -18.01 12.38 -11.99
N VAL A 60 -16.95 12.13 -12.75
CA VAL A 60 -15.61 11.84 -12.25
C VAL A 60 -14.62 12.91 -12.71
N SER A 61 -13.90 13.48 -11.76
CA SER A 61 -12.75 14.35 -12.02
C SER A 61 -11.49 13.49 -12.17
N VAL A 62 -10.75 13.68 -13.25
CA VAL A 62 -9.49 12.99 -13.55
C VAL A 62 -8.33 13.95 -13.31
N ILE A 63 -7.54 13.71 -12.27
CA ILE A 63 -6.44 14.57 -11.82
C ILE A 63 -5.12 13.99 -12.30
N ASP A 64 -4.24 14.84 -12.85
CA ASP A 64 -2.83 14.50 -13.08
C ASP A 64 -2.03 14.74 -11.80
N THR A 65 -1.30 13.71 -11.34
CA THR A 65 -0.57 13.75 -10.07
C THR A 65 0.76 14.50 -10.14
N GLY A 66 1.28 14.75 -11.34
CA GLY A 66 2.48 15.54 -11.56
C GLY A 66 2.17 17.04 -11.48
N THR A 67 1.08 17.46 -12.10
CA THR A 67 0.68 18.88 -12.19
C THR A 67 -0.30 19.31 -11.10
N HIS A 68 -0.95 18.37 -10.40
CA HIS A 68 -2.02 18.63 -9.42
C HIS A 68 -3.20 19.40 -10.03
N THR A 69 -3.62 19.01 -11.23
CA THR A 69 -4.72 19.67 -11.95
C THR A 69 -5.72 18.65 -12.49
N VAL A 70 -7.00 19.03 -12.52
CA VAL A 70 -8.03 18.27 -13.25
C VAL A 70 -7.78 18.39 -14.76
N THR A 71 -7.62 17.24 -15.42
CA THR A 71 -7.35 17.12 -16.86
C THR A 71 -8.58 16.71 -17.67
N ALA A 72 -9.56 16.09 -17.02
CA ALA A 72 -10.83 15.73 -17.62
C ALA A 72 -11.93 15.63 -16.56
N THR A 73 -13.18 15.86 -16.99
CA THR A 73 -14.38 15.54 -16.22
C THR A 73 -15.22 14.60 -17.07
N VAL A 74 -15.52 13.42 -16.54
CA VAL A 74 -16.26 12.37 -17.24
C VAL A 74 -17.64 12.25 -16.62
N ALA A 75 -18.69 12.50 -17.41
CA ALA A 75 -20.06 12.30 -16.95
C ALA A 75 -20.33 10.80 -16.74
N THR A 76 -20.97 10.45 -15.63
CA THR A 76 -21.36 9.08 -15.28
C THR A 76 -22.87 9.00 -15.04
N GLY A 77 -23.35 7.96 -14.36
CA GLY A 77 -24.71 7.91 -13.85
C GLY A 77 -24.93 8.87 -12.66
N ASN A 78 -26.14 8.86 -12.13
CA ASN A 78 -26.56 9.74 -11.05
C ASN A 78 -25.95 9.32 -9.71
N HIS A 79 -25.56 10.33 -8.92
CA HIS A 79 -25.00 10.18 -7.57
C HIS A 79 -23.80 9.21 -7.50
N PRO A 80 -22.72 9.43 -8.27
CA PRO A 80 -21.55 8.57 -8.23
C PRO A 80 -20.88 8.62 -6.85
N ASN A 81 -20.62 7.46 -6.27
CA ASN A 81 -20.18 7.33 -4.89
C ASN A 81 -18.78 6.71 -4.79
N ALA A 82 -18.64 5.40 -5.03
CA ALA A 82 -17.34 4.74 -5.05
C ALA A 82 -16.68 4.72 -6.43
N VAL A 83 -15.36 4.61 -6.41
CA VAL A 83 -14.51 4.45 -7.59
C VAL A 83 -13.45 3.39 -7.35
N ALA A 84 -13.22 2.52 -8.33
CA ALA A 84 -12.12 1.55 -8.33
C ALA A 84 -11.45 1.49 -9.71
N VAL A 85 -10.13 1.35 -9.72
CA VAL A 85 -9.33 1.21 -10.96
C VAL A 85 -8.87 -0.24 -11.09
N THR A 86 -8.91 -0.81 -12.30
CA THR A 86 -8.39 -2.16 -12.53
C THR A 86 -6.87 -2.23 -12.32
N PRO A 87 -6.31 -3.39 -11.90
CA PRO A 87 -4.87 -3.55 -11.66
C PRO A 87 -3.98 -3.22 -12.87
N ASP A 88 -4.49 -3.42 -14.09
CA ASP A 88 -3.82 -3.06 -15.33
C ASP A 88 -3.91 -1.56 -15.68
N GLY A 89 -4.68 -0.78 -14.91
CA GLY A 89 -4.89 0.65 -15.11
C GLY A 89 -5.74 1.02 -16.33
N THR A 90 -6.36 0.05 -17.03
CA THR A 90 -7.06 0.30 -18.29
C THR A 90 -8.51 0.77 -18.12
N ARG A 91 -9.12 0.45 -16.97
CA ARG A 91 -10.53 0.75 -16.69
C ARG A 91 -10.75 1.31 -15.30
N VAL A 92 -11.79 2.12 -15.18
CA VAL A 92 -12.30 2.65 -13.92
C VAL A 92 -13.78 2.28 -13.80
N TYR A 93 -14.17 1.73 -12.65
CA TYR A 93 -15.54 1.40 -12.32
C TYR A 93 -16.06 2.42 -11.30
N ILE A 94 -17.24 2.96 -11.56
CA ILE A 94 -17.90 3.97 -10.73
C ILE A 94 -19.23 3.41 -10.25
N ALA A 95 -19.51 3.49 -8.96
CA ALA A 95 -20.81 3.11 -8.40
C ALA A 95 -21.75 4.30 -8.54
N ASP A 96 -22.69 4.23 -9.46
CA ASP A 96 -23.71 5.25 -9.68
C ASP A 96 -24.92 4.90 -8.81
N ALA A 97 -24.88 5.36 -7.55
CA ALA A 97 -25.82 4.94 -6.51
C ALA A 97 -27.27 5.29 -6.86
N GLY A 98 -27.50 6.40 -7.56
CA GLY A 98 -28.83 6.84 -7.98
C GLY A 98 -29.41 6.05 -9.16
N ASP A 99 -28.60 5.25 -9.86
CA ASP A 99 -28.98 4.52 -11.07
C ASP A 99 -28.89 2.98 -10.91
N ASP A 100 -28.59 2.49 -9.70
CA ASP A 100 -28.44 1.06 -9.41
C ASP A 100 -27.44 0.34 -10.35
N SER A 101 -26.40 1.08 -10.76
CA SER A 101 -25.51 0.65 -11.84
C SER A 101 -24.03 1.01 -11.61
N LEU A 102 -23.16 0.43 -12.44
CA LEU A 102 -21.77 0.85 -12.59
C LEU A 102 -21.53 1.49 -13.95
N SER A 103 -20.91 2.67 -13.98
CA SER A 103 -20.26 3.20 -15.18
C SER A 103 -18.85 2.63 -15.32
N VAL A 104 -18.52 2.14 -16.52
CA VAL A 104 -17.17 1.65 -16.87
C VAL A 104 -16.49 2.67 -17.77
N ILE A 105 -15.39 3.25 -17.31
CA ILE A 105 -14.63 4.28 -18.03
C ILE A 105 -13.35 3.66 -18.59
N SER A 106 -13.04 3.94 -19.86
CA SER A 106 -11.73 3.67 -20.44
C SER A 106 -10.74 4.77 -20.05
N THR A 107 -9.61 4.42 -19.42
CA THR A 107 -8.59 5.40 -19.00
C THR A 107 -7.82 6.01 -20.17
N SER A 108 -7.79 5.33 -21.32
CA SER A 108 -7.13 5.83 -22.53
C SER A 108 -7.93 6.95 -23.22
N THR A 109 -9.26 6.93 -23.10
CA THR A 109 -10.16 7.86 -23.78
C THR A 109 -10.92 8.81 -22.84
N ASN A 110 -10.94 8.52 -21.53
CA ASN A 110 -11.75 9.22 -20.52
C ASN A 110 -13.23 9.28 -20.92
N THR A 111 -13.77 8.14 -21.37
CA THR A 111 -15.18 8.01 -21.77
C THR A 111 -15.81 6.78 -21.14
N VAL A 112 -17.09 6.87 -20.78
CA VAL A 112 -17.89 5.71 -20.38
C VAL A 112 -18.06 4.80 -21.60
N THR A 113 -17.68 3.53 -21.47
CA THR A 113 -17.73 2.50 -22.51
C THR A 113 -18.81 1.45 -22.27
N ALA A 114 -19.28 1.31 -21.02
CA ALA A 114 -20.38 0.43 -20.65
C ALA A 114 -21.07 0.91 -19.37
N THR A 115 -22.30 0.45 -19.17
CA THR A 115 -23.07 0.58 -17.93
C THR A 115 -23.55 -0.80 -17.51
N ILE A 116 -23.35 -1.18 -16.25
CA ILE A 116 -23.69 -2.49 -15.71
C ILE A 116 -24.73 -2.33 -14.61
N SER A 117 -25.92 -2.88 -14.77
CA SER A 117 -26.89 -2.94 -13.66
C SER A 117 -26.40 -3.94 -12.61
N VAL A 118 -26.23 -3.49 -11.36
CA VAL A 118 -25.64 -4.30 -10.28
C VAL A 118 -26.59 -4.55 -9.11
N GLY A 119 -27.59 -3.70 -8.91
CA GLY A 119 -28.54 -3.80 -7.81
C GLY A 119 -28.69 -2.48 -7.04
N ASP A 120 -29.58 -2.47 -6.06
CA ASP A 120 -30.06 -1.25 -5.40
C ASP A 120 -28.98 -0.54 -4.56
N ASN A 121 -28.75 0.73 -4.89
CA ASN A 121 -27.87 1.68 -4.21
C ASN A 121 -26.44 1.12 -3.98
N PRO A 122 -25.62 0.96 -5.04
CA PRO A 122 -24.24 0.55 -4.92
C PRO A 122 -23.38 1.60 -4.18
N GLU A 123 -22.67 1.21 -3.13
CA GLU A 123 -21.90 2.15 -2.27
C GLU A 123 -20.39 1.97 -2.37
N GLY A 124 -19.89 0.73 -2.37
CA GLY A 124 -18.46 0.40 -2.34
C GLY A 124 -18.08 -0.54 -3.48
N ILE A 125 -16.86 -0.40 -4.00
CA ILE A 125 -16.32 -1.26 -5.07
C ILE A 125 -14.90 -1.69 -4.71
N ALA A 126 -14.59 -2.96 -4.86
CA ALA A 126 -13.22 -3.48 -4.85
C ALA A 126 -12.98 -4.40 -6.04
N VAL A 127 -11.91 -4.13 -6.80
CA VAL A 127 -11.46 -5.01 -7.88
C VAL A 127 -10.47 -6.03 -7.32
N ALA A 128 -10.65 -7.30 -7.66
CA ALA A 128 -9.74 -8.37 -7.25
C ALA A 128 -8.32 -8.13 -7.83
N PRO A 129 -7.24 -8.53 -7.13
CA PRO A 129 -5.87 -8.30 -7.58
C PRO A 129 -5.52 -8.91 -8.96
N ASP A 130 -6.22 -9.99 -9.34
CA ASP A 130 -6.06 -10.64 -10.65
C ASP A 130 -6.77 -9.89 -11.80
N GLY A 131 -7.57 -8.87 -11.48
CA GLY A 131 -8.34 -8.06 -12.43
C GLY A 131 -9.51 -8.80 -13.09
N THR A 132 -9.89 -9.99 -12.61
CA THR A 132 -10.95 -10.80 -13.25
C THR A 132 -12.34 -10.45 -12.76
N ARG A 133 -12.46 -10.01 -11.50
CA ARG A 133 -13.74 -9.75 -10.83
C ARG A 133 -13.72 -8.44 -10.04
N ALA A 134 -14.89 -7.84 -9.90
CA ALA A 134 -15.14 -6.77 -8.94
C ALA A 134 -16.25 -7.17 -7.97
N TYR A 135 -16.13 -6.72 -6.72
CA TYR A 135 -17.11 -6.89 -5.65
C TYR A 135 -17.73 -5.54 -5.36
N VAL A 136 -19.07 -5.46 -5.37
CA VAL A 136 -19.82 -4.21 -5.24
C VAL A 136 -20.83 -4.36 -4.13
N THR A 137 -20.76 -3.54 -3.08
CA THR A 137 -21.73 -3.56 -1.98
C THR A 137 -23.03 -2.90 -2.40
N LEU A 138 -24.15 -3.54 -2.10
CA LEU A 138 -25.50 -3.09 -2.44
C LEU A 138 -26.24 -2.74 -1.14
N TYR A 139 -26.20 -1.46 -0.78
CA TYR A 139 -26.56 -0.97 0.54
C TYR A 139 -27.99 -1.32 0.95
N ASN A 140 -28.94 -1.11 0.04
CA ASN A 140 -30.36 -1.39 0.30
C ASN A 140 -30.71 -2.89 0.17
N SER A 141 -29.82 -3.70 -0.40
CA SER A 141 -30.08 -5.12 -0.70
C SER A 141 -29.45 -6.09 0.30
N ALA A 142 -28.65 -5.61 1.26
CA ALA A 142 -27.88 -6.46 2.19
C ALA A 142 -27.05 -7.53 1.45
N SER A 143 -26.43 -7.15 0.34
CA SER A 143 -25.73 -8.07 -0.54
C SER A 143 -24.51 -7.44 -1.22
N VAL A 144 -23.70 -8.28 -1.86
CA VAL A 144 -22.58 -7.89 -2.70
C VAL A 144 -22.75 -8.51 -4.09
N ALA A 145 -22.79 -7.67 -5.12
CA ALA A 145 -22.73 -8.15 -6.50
C ALA A 145 -21.29 -8.52 -6.87
N VAL A 146 -21.13 -9.67 -7.55
CA VAL A 146 -19.87 -10.09 -8.16
C VAL A 146 -19.95 -9.82 -9.65
N VAL A 147 -19.08 -8.96 -10.16
CA VAL A 147 -19.04 -8.55 -11.56
C VAL A 147 -17.87 -9.22 -12.26
N ASP A 148 -18.13 -9.93 -13.34
CA ASP A 148 -17.11 -10.37 -14.29
C ASP A 148 -16.63 -9.16 -15.09
N ILE A 149 -15.36 -8.82 -14.92
CA ILE A 149 -14.76 -7.65 -15.54
C ILE A 149 -14.60 -7.83 -17.05
N SER A 150 -14.36 -9.03 -17.55
CA SER A 150 -14.20 -9.27 -18.99
C SER A 150 -15.51 -9.16 -19.75
N ALA A 151 -16.60 -9.63 -19.14
CA ALA A 151 -17.94 -9.65 -19.72
C ALA A 151 -18.77 -8.39 -19.39
N ASN A 152 -18.37 -7.62 -18.38
CA ASN A 152 -19.16 -6.52 -17.80
C ASN A 152 -20.56 -6.99 -17.37
N THR A 153 -20.63 -8.13 -16.68
CA THR A 153 -21.90 -8.72 -16.22
C THR A 153 -21.82 -9.14 -14.77
N VAL A 154 -22.91 -9.00 -14.03
CA VAL A 154 -23.06 -9.63 -12.70
C VAL A 154 -23.15 -11.14 -12.88
N THR A 155 -22.27 -11.89 -12.22
CA THR A 155 -22.23 -13.36 -12.24
C THR A 155 -22.77 -13.99 -10.97
N ASP A 156 -22.81 -13.23 -9.87
CA ASP A 156 -23.30 -13.71 -8.59
C ASP A 156 -23.77 -12.56 -7.69
N THR A 157 -24.56 -12.87 -6.66
CA THR A 157 -24.99 -11.91 -5.63
C THR A 157 -24.97 -12.60 -4.27
N ILE A 158 -24.05 -12.14 -3.42
CA ILE A 158 -23.73 -12.75 -2.13
C ILE A 158 -24.51 -12.03 -1.04
N GLY A 159 -25.32 -12.74 -0.26
CA GLY A 159 -25.97 -12.16 0.91
C GLY A 159 -24.95 -11.88 2.01
N VAL A 160 -24.95 -10.67 2.57
CA VAL A 160 -24.08 -10.24 3.68
C VAL A 160 -24.93 -9.64 4.81
N GLY A 161 -24.29 -8.93 5.74
CA GLY A 161 -25.01 -8.19 6.79
C GLY A 161 -25.81 -7.00 6.23
N THR A 162 -26.58 -6.38 7.10
CA THR A 162 -27.43 -5.24 6.75
C THR A 162 -26.62 -3.97 6.49
N LEU A 163 -27.07 -3.17 5.51
CA LEU A 163 -26.45 -1.91 5.10
C LEU A 163 -24.94 -2.03 4.82
N PRO A 164 -24.53 -2.88 3.86
CA PRO A 164 -23.13 -3.04 3.50
C PRO A 164 -22.60 -1.74 2.87
N TYR A 165 -21.39 -1.34 3.27
CA TYR A 165 -20.78 -0.06 2.87
C TYR A 165 -19.45 -0.25 2.12
N GLY A 166 -18.33 -0.30 2.83
CA GLY A 166 -17.02 -0.57 2.24
C GLY A 166 -16.80 -2.06 1.95
N VAL A 167 -15.99 -2.32 0.92
CA VAL A 167 -15.46 -3.66 0.59
C VAL A 167 -13.98 -3.56 0.24
N ALA A 168 -13.19 -4.56 0.66
CA ALA A 168 -11.79 -4.70 0.28
C ALA A 168 -11.46 -6.18 0.03
N VAL A 169 -10.61 -6.44 -0.98
CA VAL A 169 -10.12 -7.78 -1.31
C VAL A 169 -8.66 -7.90 -0.88
N THR A 170 -8.31 -9.02 -0.25
CA THR A 170 -6.92 -9.30 0.18
C THR A 170 -5.98 -9.32 -1.01
N ALA A 171 -4.70 -8.99 -0.78
CA ALA A 171 -3.69 -8.92 -1.84
C ALA A 171 -3.43 -10.26 -2.56
N ASP A 172 -3.67 -11.38 -1.88
CA ASP A 172 -3.63 -12.73 -2.46
C ASP A 172 -4.92 -13.11 -3.21
N GLY A 173 -5.94 -12.25 -3.17
CA GLY A 173 -7.22 -12.41 -3.82
C GLY A 173 -8.15 -13.43 -3.17
N THR A 174 -7.77 -14.06 -2.05
CA THR A 174 -8.51 -15.21 -1.48
C THR A 174 -9.72 -14.82 -0.64
N ARG A 175 -9.77 -13.59 -0.13
CA ARG A 175 -10.86 -13.12 0.73
C ARG A 175 -11.32 -11.72 0.36
N ALA A 176 -12.61 -11.46 0.52
CA ALA A 176 -13.18 -10.12 0.55
C ALA A 176 -13.78 -9.82 1.92
N TYR A 177 -13.62 -8.58 2.39
CA TYR A 177 -14.11 -8.10 3.68
C TYR A 177 -15.11 -6.98 3.42
N VAL A 178 -16.29 -7.05 4.00
CA VAL A 178 -17.40 -6.12 3.77
C VAL A 178 -17.90 -5.56 5.08
N THR A 179 -17.89 -4.24 5.25
CA THR A 179 -18.42 -3.60 6.47
C THR A 179 -19.94 -3.48 6.40
N ASN A 180 -20.63 -3.89 7.46
CA ASN A 180 -22.08 -3.83 7.57
C ASN A 180 -22.47 -2.80 8.65
N SER A 181 -23.13 -1.71 8.25
CA SER A 181 -23.37 -0.53 9.09
C SER A 181 -24.83 -0.41 9.53
N ASP A 182 -25.37 -1.47 10.13
CA ASP A 182 -26.77 -1.54 10.52
C ASP A 182 -27.13 -0.92 11.88
N GLY A 183 -26.16 -0.32 12.58
CA GLY A 183 -26.36 0.34 13.87
C GLY A 183 -26.63 -0.60 15.05
N TYR A 184 -26.79 -1.90 14.83
CA TYR A 184 -27.07 -2.90 15.87
C TYR A 184 -25.95 -3.92 16.01
N ALA A 185 -25.69 -4.68 14.95
CA ALA A 185 -24.69 -5.74 14.95
C ALA A 185 -23.30 -5.20 14.60
N ASN A 186 -23.24 -4.20 13.69
CA ASN A 186 -22.00 -3.53 13.27
C ASN A 186 -20.84 -4.51 13.02
N THR A 187 -20.90 -5.20 11.89
CA THR A 187 -20.02 -6.35 11.63
C THR A 187 -19.17 -6.15 10.37
N VAL A 188 -18.22 -7.06 10.18
CA VAL A 188 -17.54 -7.27 8.90
C VAL A 188 -17.83 -8.69 8.43
N SER A 189 -18.47 -8.85 7.27
CA SER A 189 -18.61 -10.15 6.61
C SER A 189 -17.32 -10.52 5.89
N VAL A 190 -16.88 -11.77 6.05
CA VAL A 190 -15.71 -12.32 5.34
C VAL A 190 -16.20 -13.29 4.28
N ILE A 191 -15.86 -13.02 3.03
CA ILE A 191 -16.24 -13.81 1.85
C ILE A 191 -15.02 -14.59 1.37
N ASP A 192 -15.18 -15.90 1.14
CA ASP A 192 -14.25 -16.70 0.35
C ASP A 192 -14.49 -16.41 -1.14
N THR A 193 -13.47 -15.92 -1.83
CA THR A 193 -13.61 -15.51 -3.23
C THR A 193 -13.58 -16.69 -4.20
N SER A 194 -13.19 -17.88 -3.75
CA SER A 194 -13.13 -19.07 -4.62
C SER A 194 -14.51 -19.63 -4.94
N ASP A 195 -15.47 -19.48 -4.02
CA ASP A 195 -16.84 -19.99 -4.15
C ASP A 195 -17.92 -18.95 -3.81
N ASN A 196 -17.54 -17.70 -3.53
CA ASN A 196 -18.43 -16.58 -3.23
C ASN A 196 -19.30 -16.79 -1.98
N THR A 197 -18.81 -17.54 -0.98
CA THR A 197 -19.55 -17.79 0.27
C THR A 197 -19.09 -16.90 1.42
N VAL A 198 -20.01 -16.50 2.30
CA VAL A 198 -19.66 -15.85 3.57
C VAL A 198 -19.19 -16.93 4.54
N ILE A 199 -17.91 -16.87 4.93
CA ILE A 199 -17.27 -17.85 5.81
C ILE A 199 -17.15 -17.39 7.26
N ASP A 200 -17.28 -16.09 7.50
CA ASP A 200 -17.22 -15.50 8.84
C ASP A 200 -17.97 -14.17 8.92
N THR A 201 -18.35 -13.76 10.13
CA THR A 201 -18.92 -12.45 10.43
C THR A 201 -18.36 -11.97 11.75
N ILE A 202 -17.60 -10.87 11.69
CA ILE A 202 -16.77 -10.38 12.79
C ILE A 202 -17.43 -9.14 13.37
N ASP A 203 -17.71 -9.13 14.67
CA ASP A 203 -18.20 -7.94 15.37
C ASP A 203 -17.10 -6.86 15.42
N VAL A 204 -17.46 -5.62 15.07
CA VAL A 204 -16.57 -4.45 15.10
C VAL A 204 -17.21 -3.26 15.83
N GLY A 205 -16.56 -2.10 15.78
CA GLY A 205 -17.09 -0.85 16.34
C GLY A 205 -18.36 -0.39 15.63
N THR A 206 -19.04 0.61 16.20
CA THR A 206 -20.32 1.13 15.67
C THR A 206 -20.14 1.84 14.34
N PHE A 207 -21.08 1.65 13.40
CA PHE A 207 -21.10 2.27 12.07
C PHE A 207 -19.79 2.12 11.29
N PRO A 208 -19.35 0.89 10.97
CA PRO A 208 -18.16 0.68 10.16
C PRO A 208 -18.43 1.09 8.70
N TYR A 209 -17.68 2.08 8.20
CA TYR A 209 -17.79 2.56 6.81
C TYR A 209 -16.65 2.04 5.91
N GLY A 210 -15.41 2.17 6.39
CA GLY A 210 -14.22 1.86 5.61
C GLY A 210 -13.59 0.53 6.00
N VAL A 211 -13.05 -0.16 5.00
CA VAL A 211 -12.19 -1.34 5.20
C VAL A 211 -11.04 -1.29 4.21
N ALA A 212 -9.86 -1.67 4.67
CA ALA A 212 -8.68 -1.81 3.85
C ALA A 212 -7.91 -3.06 4.30
N THR A 213 -7.30 -3.75 3.35
CA THR A 213 -6.40 -4.87 3.63
C THR A 213 -4.98 -4.45 3.33
N ALA A 214 -4.05 -4.83 4.21
CA ALA A 214 -2.62 -4.63 4.00
C ALA A 214 -1.88 -5.95 4.16
N VAL A 215 -0.85 -6.15 3.34
CA VAL A 215 0.15 -7.18 3.63
C VAL A 215 1.01 -6.65 4.76
N VAL A 216 0.84 -7.20 5.96
CA VAL A 216 1.76 -6.93 7.05
C VAL A 216 3.04 -7.70 6.74
N ARG A 217 4.07 -6.99 6.28
CA ARG A 217 5.41 -7.56 6.25
C ARG A 217 5.82 -7.80 7.70
N ALA A 218 6.26 -9.01 8.02
CA ALA A 218 6.86 -9.26 9.32
C ALA A 218 7.98 -8.24 9.54
N PRO A 219 8.17 -7.71 10.76
CA PRO A 219 9.34 -6.90 11.07
C PRO A 219 10.59 -7.65 10.60
N LYS A 220 11.48 -7.00 9.82
CA LYS A 220 12.78 -7.62 9.50
C LYS A 220 13.44 -8.00 10.84
N PRO A 221 13.99 -9.22 11.00
CA PRO A 221 14.71 -9.61 12.21
C PRO A 221 15.83 -8.62 12.52
N THR A 222 16.13 -8.43 13.80
CA THR A 222 17.22 -7.57 14.31
C THR A 222 18.25 -8.43 15.03
N CYS A 223 19.45 -7.91 15.28
CA CYS A 223 20.46 -8.65 16.03
C CYS A 223 19.99 -9.02 17.45
N ALA A 224 19.02 -8.29 18.00
CA ALA A 224 18.43 -8.56 19.31
C ALA A 224 17.45 -9.75 19.35
N ASN A 225 16.86 -10.16 18.22
CA ASN A 225 15.77 -11.16 18.21
C ASN A 225 15.91 -12.25 17.14
N ALA A 226 16.94 -12.19 16.31
CA ALA A 226 17.23 -13.25 15.34
C ALA A 226 18.01 -14.42 15.98
N THR A 227 17.87 -15.59 15.36
CA THR A 227 18.76 -16.73 15.64
C THR A 227 19.80 -16.79 14.52
N PRO A 228 21.11 -16.78 14.80
CA PRO A 228 22.13 -16.77 13.77
C PRO A 228 22.12 -18.05 12.94
N THR A 229 22.27 -17.91 11.61
CA THR A 229 22.63 -19.01 10.70
C THR A 229 24.15 -19.17 10.63
N ILE A 230 24.90 -18.07 10.82
CA ILE A 230 26.36 -18.02 10.83
C ILE A 230 26.81 -17.22 12.05
N THR A 231 27.81 -17.73 12.77
CA THR A 231 28.36 -17.06 13.96
C THR A 231 29.88 -17.02 13.88
N GLY A 232 30.46 -15.85 14.10
CA GLY A 232 31.88 -15.63 14.29
C GLY A 232 32.32 -15.98 15.72
N THR A 233 33.44 -15.40 16.13
CA THR A 233 34.10 -15.58 17.41
C THR A 233 34.24 -14.23 18.12
N ASN A 234 34.96 -14.17 19.24
CA ASN A 234 35.26 -12.89 19.90
C ASN A 234 36.57 -12.27 19.39
N GLY A 235 37.10 -12.71 18.25
CA GLY A 235 38.25 -12.11 17.61
C GLY A 235 37.96 -11.83 16.13
N SER A 236 38.85 -11.08 15.47
CA SER A 236 38.69 -10.70 14.07
C SER A 236 38.46 -11.88 13.13
N ASP A 237 37.28 -11.90 12.51
CA ASP A 237 36.82 -12.91 11.59
C ASP A 237 36.68 -12.38 10.15
N ASN A 238 36.68 -13.31 9.19
CA ASN A 238 36.35 -13.04 7.79
C ASN A 238 35.23 -13.99 7.38
N ILE A 239 34.03 -13.46 7.26
CA ILE A 239 32.79 -14.21 7.12
C ILE A 239 32.17 -13.89 5.75
N THR A 240 31.74 -14.94 5.05
CA THR A 240 30.94 -14.80 3.82
C THR A 240 29.69 -15.63 3.97
N GLY A 241 28.54 -15.01 3.74
CA GLY A 241 27.23 -15.63 3.70
C GLY A 241 27.02 -16.51 2.47
N THR A 242 25.78 -16.91 2.27
CA THR A 242 25.31 -17.71 1.15
C THR A 242 24.50 -16.84 0.17
N PRO A 243 24.10 -17.37 -0.99
CA PRO A 243 23.18 -16.65 -1.89
C PRO A 243 21.71 -16.60 -1.41
N GLY A 244 21.41 -16.97 -0.17
CA GLY A 244 20.06 -16.88 0.40
C GLY A 244 20.09 -16.16 1.75
N ASN A 245 18.90 -15.85 2.28
CA ASN A 245 18.75 -15.03 3.49
C ASN A 245 19.49 -15.61 4.71
N ASP A 246 20.53 -14.91 5.16
CA ASP A 246 21.35 -15.27 6.29
C ASP A 246 21.14 -14.38 7.51
N ALA A 247 21.42 -14.92 8.69
CA ALA A 247 21.54 -14.18 9.94
C ALA A 247 22.98 -14.36 10.45
N ILE A 248 23.84 -13.38 10.18
CA ILE A 248 25.28 -13.43 10.43
C ILE A 248 25.60 -12.60 11.67
N PHE A 249 26.21 -13.24 12.66
CA PHE A 249 26.62 -12.61 13.92
C PHE A 249 28.13 -12.71 14.08
N ALA A 250 28.87 -11.65 13.77
CA ALA A 250 30.34 -11.64 13.84
C ALA A 250 30.84 -11.62 15.30
N SER A 251 30.08 -10.98 16.19
CA SER A 251 30.23 -10.96 17.66
C SER A 251 31.25 -9.97 18.17
N GLY A 252 32.55 -10.24 18.12
CA GLY A 252 33.51 -9.25 18.58
C GLY A 252 34.88 -9.42 17.97
N GLY A 253 35.66 -8.34 17.96
CA GLY A 253 36.85 -8.25 17.14
C GLY A 253 36.60 -7.31 15.97
N ASN A 254 37.63 -7.04 15.17
CA ASN A 254 37.45 -6.23 13.96
C ASN A 254 37.16 -7.17 12.80
N ASP A 255 35.91 -7.23 12.37
CA ASP A 255 35.40 -8.26 11.48
C ASP A 255 35.24 -7.76 10.05
N VAL A 256 35.33 -8.68 9.09
CA VAL A 256 34.99 -8.42 7.69
C VAL A 256 33.89 -9.40 7.29
N VAL A 257 32.70 -8.87 6.99
CA VAL A 257 31.52 -9.67 6.69
C VAL A 257 30.94 -9.29 5.33
N ASP A 258 30.61 -10.29 4.51
CA ASP A 258 29.87 -10.15 3.26
C ASP A 258 28.66 -11.08 3.27
N GLY A 259 27.43 -10.54 3.30
CA GLY A 259 26.17 -11.30 3.25
C GLY A 259 25.97 -12.06 1.94
N ALA A 260 26.64 -11.60 0.87
CA ALA A 260 26.55 -12.11 -0.49
C ALA A 260 25.19 -11.83 -1.16
N GLY A 261 24.19 -12.70 -1.04
CA GLY A 261 22.91 -12.46 -1.70
C GLY A 261 21.75 -13.03 -0.94
N GLY A 262 20.57 -12.45 -1.11
CA GLY A 262 19.43 -12.71 -0.23
C GLY A 262 19.13 -11.47 0.60
N ASN A 263 18.10 -11.56 1.45
CA ASN A 263 17.77 -10.49 2.38
C ASN A 263 18.40 -10.85 3.73
N ASP A 264 19.58 -10.30 3.99
CA ASP A 264 20.43 -10.71 5.10
C ASP A 264 20.25 -9.83 6.34
N LEU A 265 20.53 -10.42 7.50
CA LEU A 265 20.79 -9.70 8.74
C LEU A 265 22.27 -9.87 9.08
N VAL A 266 23.02 -8.77 9.09
CA VAL A 266 24.45 -8.75 9.44
C VAL A 266 24.65 -7.95 10.72
N CYS A 267 25.26 -8.58 11.72
CA CYS A 267 25.56 -8.01 13.04
C CYS A 267 27.08 -8.00 13.25
N GLY A 268 27.71 -6.82 13.30
CA GLY A 268 29.14 -6.67 13.59
C GLY A 268 29.44 -7.04 15.04
N GLY A 269 28.79 -6.33 15.97
CA GLY A 269 28.95 -6.57 17.39
C GLY A 269 29.95 -5.58 17.98
N THR A 270 31.02 -6.01 18.63
CA THR A 270 32.01 -5.07 19.19
C THR A 270 33.29 -5.04 18.37
N GLY A 271 33.73 -3.89 17.88
CA GLY A 271 34.99 -3.77 17.15
C GLY A 271 35.00 -2.64 16.13
N HIS A 272 35.90 -2.73 15.15
CA HIS A 272 35.88 -1.85 13.99
C HIS A 272 35.62 -2.69 12.76
N ASP A 273 34.36 -2.77 12.38
CA ASP A 273 33.88 -3.79 11.45
C ASP A 273 33.72 -3.24 10.03
N VAL A 274 33.85 -4.12 9.05
CA VAL A 274 33.53 -3.86 7.65
C VAL A 274 32.45 -4.84 7.22
N LEU A 275 31.23 -4.32 7.09
CA LEU A 275 30.03 -5.11 6.88
C LEU A 275 29.43 -4.79 5.52
N ARG A 276 29.15 -5.82 4.71
CA ARG A 276 28.45 -5.71 3.43
C ARG A 276 27.20 -6.59 3.42
N GLY A 277 26.08 -6.04 3.00
CA GLY A 277 24.83 -6.78 2.76
C GLY A 277 24.94 -7.61 1.50
N GLY A 278 25.11 -6.95 0.35
CA GLY A 278 25.30 -7.63 -0.94
C GLY A 278 24.14 -7.35 -1.87
N THR A 279 23.46 -8.38 -2.37
CA THR A 279 22.25 -8.21 -3.18
C THR A 279 21.01 -8.66 -2.42
N GLY A 280 19.97 -7.85 -2.38
CA GLY A 280 18.72 -8.12 -1.69
C GLY A 280 18.42 -7.01 -0.70
N ASP A 281 17.28 -7.10 -0.02
CA ASP A 281 16.86 -6.08 0.95
C ASP A 281 17.50 -6.42 2.32
N ASP A 282 18.66 -5.86 2.63
CA ASP A 282 19.44 -6.23 3.79
C ASP A 282 19.13 -5.41 5.04
N ARG A 283 19.62 -5.89 6.18
CA ARG A 283 19.71 -5.15 7.44
C ARG A 283 21.11 -5.35 8.02
N ILE A 284 21.80 -4.25 8.29
CA ILE A 284 23.17 -4.25 8.81
C ILE A 284 23.21 -3.43 10.11
N GLU A 285 23.67 -4.02 11.20
CA GLU A 285 23.91 -3.37 12.48
C GLU A 285 25.41 -3.45 12.79
N GLY A 286 26.08 -2.30 12.88
CA GLY A 286 27.51 -2.16 13.17
C GLY A 286 27.82 -2.62 14.59
N GLY A 287 27.24 -1.92 15.56
CA GLY A 287 27.36 -2.24 16.97
C GLY A 287 28.26 -1.24 17.69
N ASP A 288 29.13 -1.73 18.57
CA ASP A 288 30.08 -0.88 19.28
C ASP A 288 31.36 -0.69 18.46
N GLY A 289 31.70 0.55 18.15
CA GLY A 289 32.95 0.98 17.56
C GLY A 289 32.74 1.71 16.23
N ASN A 290 33.84 2.04 15.56
CA ASN A 290 33.80 2.79 14.30
C ASN A 290 33.71 1.82 13.12
N ASP A 291 32.55 1.75 12.47
CA ASP A 291 32.25 0.71 11.49
C ASP A 291 32.10 1.26 10.07
N ILE A 292 32.22 0.37 9.08
CA ILE A 292 31.96 0.63 7.67
C ILE A 292 30.84 -0.31 7.21
N LEU A 293 29.67 0.26 6.90
CA LEU A 293 28.50 -0.48 6.46
C LEU A 293 28.20 -0.17 5.00
N LEU A 294 28.08 -1.22 4.19
CA LEU A 294 27.76 -1.17 2.77
C LEU A 294 26.48 -1.98 2.52
N GLY A 295 25.37 -1.32 2.17
CA GLY A 295 24.09 -1.99 1.87
C GLY A 295 24.23 -2.89 0.63
N GLY A 296 24.31 -2.25 -0.54
CA GLY A 296 24.56 -2.96 -1.79
C GLY A 296 23.43 -2.71 -2.78
N ASP A 297 22.90 -3.78 -3.36
CA ASP A 297 21.75 -3.70 -4.25
C ASP A 297 20.47 -4.11 -3.51
N GLY A 298 19.56 -3.18 -3.23
CA GLY A 298 18.24 -3.50 -2.64
C GLY A 298 17.76 -2.41 -1.70
N ASP A 299 16.60 -2.60 -1.07
CA ASP A 299 16.10 -1.67 -0.06
C ASP A 299 16.67 -2.06 1.33
N ASP A 300 17.81 -1.47 1.66
CA ASP A 300 18.62 -1.81 2.83
C ASP A 300 18.33 -0.96 4.06
N ALA A 301 18.64 -1.48 5.25
CA ALA A 301 18.56 -0.75 6.50
C ALA A 301 19.88 -0.85 7.28
N LEU A 302 20.65 0.24 7.36
CA LEU A 302 21.98 0.33 7.92
C LEU A 302 21.95 1.11 9.24
N PHE A 303 22.51 0.53 10.30
CA PHE A 303 22.55 1.11 11.65
C PHE A 303 23.99 1.09 12.15
N GLY A 304 24.62 2.25 12.30
CA GLY A 304 25.98 2.38 12.84
C GLY A 304 26.05 2.04 14.33
N GLU A 305 25.01 2.41 15.07
CA GLU A 305 24.94 2.31 16.53
C GLU A 305 25.97 3.17 17.26
N ALA A 306 27.03 2.62 17.84
CA ALA A 306 27.89 3.36 18.77
C ALA A 306 29.31 3.57 18.23
N GLY A 307 29.56 4.67 17.52
CA GLY A 307 30.91 5.06 17.15
C GLY A 307 30.92 6.18 16.15
N ASN A 308 31.99 6.30 15.37
CA ASN A 308 32.01 7.19 14.21
C ASN A 308 31.97 6.33 12.96
N ASP A 309 30.80 6.24 12.35
CA ASP A 309 30.51 5.22 11.36
C ASP A 309 30.45 5.78 9.94
N VAL A 310 30.68 4.90 8.97
CA VAL A 310 30.54 5.19 7.54
C VAL A 310 29.46 4.27 6.96
N LEU A 311 28.32 4.83 6.59
CA LEU A 311 27.18 4.11 6.04
C LEU A 311 27.00 4.47 4.57
N VAL A 312 27.03 3.47 3.69
CA VAL A 312 26.78 3.63 2.25
C VAL A 312 25.71 2.64 1.81
N GLY A 313 24.49 3.13 1.59
CA GLY A 313 23.37 2.28 1.15
C GLY A 313 23.57 1.69 -0.25
N ASN A 314 24.28 2.41 -1.14
CA ASN A 314 24.40 2.07 -2.57
C ASN A 314 23.03 2.11 -3.29
N ALA A 315 22.68 1.11 -4.11
CA ALA A 315 21.44 1.13 -4.89
C ALA A 315 20.21 0.90 -4.00
N GLY A 316 19.01 1.16 -4.54
CA GLY A 316 17.75 1.01 -3.80
C GLY A 316 17.44 2.13 -2.80
N ASP A 317 16.34 1.95 -2.07
CA ASP A 317 15.78 2.94 -1.16
C ASP A 317 16.11 2.60 0.29
N ASN A 318 17.26 3.10 0.71
CA ASN A 318 17.91 2.71 1.95
C ASN A 318 17.50 3.57 3.15
N THR A 319 17.53 2.97 4.33
CA THR A 319 17.45 3.67 5.62
C THR A 319 18.83 3.63 6.26
N ASN A 320 19.43 4.80 6.51
CA ASN A 320 20.73 4.89 7.16
C ASN A 320 20.56 5.67 8.48
N ASP A 321 20.83 5.01 9.60
CA ASP A 321 20.87 5.61 10.94
C ASP A 321 22.30 5.49 11.47
N GLY A 322 22.98 6.63 11.58
CA GLY A 322 24.36 6.64 12.06
C GLY A 322 24.48 6.32 13.55
N GLY A 323 23.41 6.45 14.34
CA GLY A 323 23.47 6.29 15.77
C GLY A 323 24.25 7.41 16.48
N ALA A 324 25.01 7.05 17.52
CA ALA A 324 25.86 7.96 18.27
C ALA A 324 27.10 8.38 17.47
N GLY A 325 27.83 9.39 17.97
CA GLY A 325 29.09 9.86 17.38
C GLY A 325 28.96 10.69 16.10
N ALA A 326 30.05 10.81 15.35
CA ALA A 326 30.19 11.66 14.18
C ALA A 326 30.28 10.83 12.90
N ASN A 327 29.15 10.70 12.22
CA ASN A 327 28.96 9.72 11.16
C ASN A 327 28.99 10.32 9.76
N ILE A 328 29.28 9.48 8.77
CA ILE A 328 29.23 9.82 7.34
C ILE A 328 28.22 8.90 6.67
N CYS A 329 27.15 9.47 6.12
CA CYS A 329 26.08 8.71 5.46
C CYS A 329 25.97 9.10 3.98
N ALA A 330 25.98 8.13 3.07
CA ALA A 330 25.84 8.33 1.63
C ALA A 330 24.67 7.53 1.03
N ASN A 331 23.78 8.26 0.33
CA ASN A 331 22.62 7.81 -0.47
C ASN A 331 21.48 7.06 0.27
N PRO A 332 20.20 7.50 0.10
CA PRO A 332 19.68 8.75 0.65
C PRO A 332 19.75 8.72 2.20
N ALA A 333 20.32 9.75 2.81
CA ALA A 333 20.39 9.86 4.26
C ALA A 333 19.00 10.16 4.84
N THR A 334 18.31 9.16 5.37
CA THR A 334 17.07 9.35 6.14
C THR A 334 17.18 8.60 7.46
N GLY A 335 17.70 9.26 8.48
CA GLY A 335 17.79 8.74 9.84
C GLY A 335 18.47 9.73 10.80
N PRO A 336 18.29 9.59 12.13
CA PRO A 336 19.06 10.34 13.12
C PRO A 336 20.58 10.09 12.97
N GLY A 337 21.41 11.05 13.37
CA GLY A 337 22.88 10.88 13.32
C GLY A 337 23.49 11.00 11.91
N CYS A 338 22.64 11.18 10.89
CA CYS A 338 22.92 11.67 9.55
C CYS A 338 22.17 13.00 9.33
#